data_AF-A0A2N9GY04-F1
#
_entry.id   AF-A0A2N9GY04-F1
#
_cell.length_a   1.000
_cell.length_b   1.000
_cell.length_c   1.000
_cell.angle_alpha   90.00
_cell.angle_beta   90.00
_cell.angle_gamma   90.00
#
_symmetry.space_group_name_H-M   'P 1'
#
loop_
_entity.id
_entity.type
_entity.pdbx_description
1 polymer ?
#
loop_
_entity_poly.entity_id
_entity_poly.type
_entity_poly.pdbx_seq_one_letter_code
_entity_poly.pdbx_strand_id
1 'polypeptide(L)'
;MEGRRKATLFDGVWTDSYQATGCYNLLCSGFVQTNSRIAIGAAISPVSSVSENQYDITILIWKDPKLGNWWMSFGDNTLVGYWPAELFTHLANHATMVEWGGEVVNTRASGEHTSTQMGSGHFADDGFGKASYFRNLEIVDADNSLSSVHDISTLAENTNCYNIKSSYNNLWGTYFYYGGPGNNPQCR
;
A
#
# COMPACT_ATOMS: atom_id res chain seq x y z
N MET A 1 -3.81 -2.34 -15.65
CA MET A 1 -2.45 -1.83 -15.35
C MET A 1 -1.46 -2.56 -16.23
N GLU A 2 -0.86 -1.86 -17.19
CA GLU A 2 0.14 -2.43 -18.09
C GLU A 2 1.48 -2.52 -17.34
N GLY A 3 2.18 -3.65 -17.48
CA GLY A 3 3.33 -4.04 -16.65
C GLY A 3 4.45 -3.01 -16.65
N ARG A 4 4.48 -2.15 -15.62
CA ARG A 4 5.57 -1.19 -15.45
C ARG A 4 6.78 -1.92 -14.85
N ARG A 5 7.92 -1.81 -15.52
CA ARG A 5 9.19 -2.47 -15.13
C ARG A 5 9.89 -1.83 -13.92
N LYS A 6 9.34 -0.75 -13.35
CA LYS A 6 9.92 -0.02 -12.22
C LYS A 6 8.88 0.16 -11.12
N ALA A 7 9.28 -0.07 -9.87
CA ALA A 7 8.50 0.31 -8.71
C ALA A 7 8.13 1.80 -8.84
N THR A 8 6.84 2.09 -8.71
CA THR A 8 6.28 3.40 -9.01
C THR A 8 5.28 3.73 -7.92
N LEU A 9 5.31 4.96 -7.40
CA LEU A 9 4.32 5.43 -6.44
C LEU A 9 3.05 5.81 -7.19
N PHE A 10 1.90 5.30 -6.75
CA PHE A 10 0.61 5.58 -7.34
C PHE A 10 -0.34 6.08 -6.26
N ASP A 11 -1.19 7.04 -6.62
CA ASP A 11 -2.40 7.35 -5.86
C ASP A 11 -3.61 6.70 -6.54
N GLY A 12 -4.68 6.49 -5.79
CA GLY A 12 -5.96 6.04 -6.33
C GLY A 12 -7.07 6.39 -5.37
N VAL A 13 -8.25 6.67 -5.91
CA VAL A 13 -9.46 6.93 -5.12
C VAL A 13 -10.62 6.13 -5.70
N TRP A 14 -11.34 5.42 -4.82
CA TRP A 14 -12.61 4.78 -5.11
C TRP A 14 -13.63 5.20 -4.07
N THR A 15 -14.78 5.67 -4.54
CA THR A 15 -15.86 6.14 -3.66
C THR A 15 -16.96 5.09 -3.47
N ASP A 16 -16.89 3.98 -4.21
CA ASP A 16 -17.91 2.93 -4.24
C ASP A 16 -17.34 1.51 -4.08
N SER A 17 -16.20 1.35 -3.40
CA SER A 17 -15.57 0.05 -3.17
C SER A 17 -15.27 -0.71 -4.48
N TYR A 18 -14.58 -0.04 -5.40
CA TYR A 18 -14.11 -0.62 -6.67
C TYR A 18 -15.21 -1.06 -7.65
N GLN A 19 -16.44 -0.54 -7.53
CA GLN A 19 -17.54 -0.96 -8.39
C GLN A 19 -17.51 -0.23 -9.75
N ALA A 20 -17.48 1.10 -9.75
CA ALA A 20 -17.56 1.92 -10.96
C ALA A 20 -16.89 3.28 -10.81
N THR A 21 -16.86 3.87 -9.61
CA THR A 21 -16.41 5.24 -9.37
C THR A 21 -15.02 5.27 -8.73
N GLY A 22 -14.01 5.44 -9.57
CA GLY A 22 -12.64 5.66 -9.14
C GLY A 22 -11.63 5.54 -10.26
N CYS A 23 -10.40 5.91 -9.97
CA CYS A 23 -9.27 5.70 -10.88
C CYS A 23 -7.94 5.85 -10.16
N TYR A 24 -6.89 5.38 -10.83
CA TYR A 24 -5.51 5.51 -10.40
C TYR A 24 -4.88 6.79 -10.97
N ASN A 25 -4.00 7.43 -10.20
CA ASN A 25 -3.31 8.68 -10.53
C ASN A 25 -4.26 9.85 -10.79
N LEU A 26 -3.68 10.92 -11.34
CA LEU A 26 -4.35 12.04 -11.98
C LEU A 26 -5.19 11.66 -13.23
N LEU A 27 -5.50 10.37 -13.47
CA LEU A 27 -6.38 9.95 -14.58
C LEU A 27 -7.83 10.41 -14.35
N CYS A 28 -8.18 10.75 -13.12
CA CYS A 28 -9.33 11.59 -12.82
C CYS A 28 -8.96 12.68 -11.82
N SER A 29 -9.81 13.70 -11.74
CA SER A 29 -9.79 14.72 -10.71
C SER A 29 -10.09 14.09 -9.34
N GLY A 30 -9.05 13.57 -8.69
CA GLY A 30 -9.12 12.94 -7.37
C GLY A 30 -8.05 13.48 -6.42
N PHE A 31 -6.79 13.43 -6.84
CA PHE A 31 -5.67 13.92 -6.05
C PHE A 31 -5.17 15.27 -6.54
N VAL A 32 -5.07 16.24 -5.63
CA VAL A 32 -4.48 17.55 -5.89
C VAL A 32 -3.02 17.52 -5.44
N GLN A 33 -2.11 17.33 -6.40
CA GLN A 33 -0.68 17.38 -6.13
C GLN A 33 -0.26 18.84 -5.89
N THR A 34 0.37 19.09 -4.74
CA THR A 34 0.87 20.43 -4.35
C THR A 34 2.38 20.53 -4.43
N ASN A 35 3.07 19.38 -4.42
CA ASN A 35 4.53 19.31 -4.45
C ASN A 35 5.06 19.13 -5.88
N SER A 36 6.11 19.87 -6.23
CA SER A 36 6.78 19.76 -7.53
C SER A 36 8.05 18.90 -7.52
N ARG A 37 8.50 18.44 -6.34
CA ARG A 37 9.68 17.58 -6.17
C ARG A 37 9.32 16.09 -6.17
N ILE A 38 8.15 15.75 -5.64
CA ILE A 38 7.64 14.38 -5.59
C ILE A 38 6.42 14.31 -6.51
N ALA A 39 6.55 13.55 -7.60
CA ALA A 39 5.47 13.35 -8.54
C ALA A 39 4.81 11.99 -8.32
N ILE A 40 3.49 11.98 -8.23
CA ILE A 40 2.75 10.71 -8.29
C ILE A 40 2.91 10.11 -9.69
N GLY A 41 3.07 8.80 -9.75
CA GLY A 41 3.39 8.06 -10.97
C GLY A 41 4.88 8.05 -11.31
N ALA A 42 5.75 8.69 -10.51
CA ALA A 42 7.19 8.63 -10.67
C ALA A 42 7.78 7.32 -10.16
N ALA A 43 8.86 6.88 -10.80
CA ALA A 43 9.61 5.71 -10.36
C ALA A 43 10.29 5.98 -9.01
N ILE A 44 10.21 5.00 -8.12
CA ILE A 44 10.92 5.00 -6.84
C ILE A 44 12.34 4.50 -7.07
N SER A 45 13.32 5.20 -6.49
CA SER A 45 14.72 4.80 -6.52
C SER A 45 15.43 5.31 -5.26
N PRO A 46 16.37 4.54 -4.68
CA PRO A 46 16.71 3.16 -5.04
C PRO A 46 15.60 2.15 -4.68
N VAL A 47 15.70 0.93 -5.21
CA VAL A 47 14.80 -0.19 -4.88
C VAL A 47 15.58 -1.33 -4.26
N SER A 48 14.94 -2.10 -3.38
CA SER A 48 15.55 -3.24 -2.70
C SER A 48 15.91 -4.36 -3.67
N SER A 49 16.97 -5.09 -3.35
CA SER A 49 17.41 -6.30 -4.07
C SER A 49 17.45 -7.49 -3.12
N VAL A 50 17.17 -8.70 -3.64
CA VAL A 50 17.14 -9.91 -2.84
C VAL A 50 18.52 -10.23 -2.27
N SER A 51 18.60 -10.43 -0.96
CA SER A 51 19.82 -10.68 -0.18
C SER A 51 20.88 -9.57 -0.27
N GLU A 52 20.47 -8.35 -0.62
CA GLU A 52 21.33 -7.16 -0.71
C GLU A 52 20.71 -6.00 0.09
N ASN A 53 20.99 -4.76 -0.34
CA ASN A 53 20.47 -3.55 0.28
C ASN A 53 18.94 -3.53 0.25
N GLN A 54 18.36 -3.24 1.42
CA GLN A 54 16.94 -3.04 1.62
C GLN A 54 16.66 -1.55 1.79
N TYR A 55 15.65 -1.07 1.10
CA TYR A 55 15.16 0.30 1.16
C TYR A 55 13.67 0.30 1.48
N ASP A 56 13.26 1.30 2.23
CA ASP A 56 11.87 1.56 2.59
C ASP A 56 11.52 3.03 2.38
N ILE A 57 10.23 3.30 2.26
CA ILE A 57 9.67 4.64 2.17
C ILE A 57 8.65 4.82 3.30
N THR A 58 8.54 6.03 3.80
CA THR A 58 7.51 6.40 4.78
C THR A 58 6.37 7.12 4.07
N ILE A 59 5.15 6.66 4.29
CA ILE A 59 3.92 7.30 3.80
C ILE A 59 3.04 7.60 5.01
N LEU A 60 2.55 8.83 5.08
CA LEU A 60 1.57 9.23 6.08
C LEU A 60 0.35 9.79 5.35
N ILE A 61 -0.81 9.25 5.69
CA ILE A 61 -2.12 9.73 5.22
C ILE A 61 -2.95 10.09 6.44
N TRP A 62 -3.54 11.29 6.43
CA TRP A 62 -4.36 11.77 7.54
C TRP A 62 -5.43 12.73 7.06
N LYS A 63 -6.46 12.91 7.87
CA LYS A 63 -7.53 13.86 7.59
C LYS A 63 -7.24 15.18 8.29
N ASP A 64 -7.27 16.28 7.54
CA ASP A 64 -7.17 17.63 8.10
C ASP A 64 -8.42 17.92 8.95
N PRO A 65 -8.28 18.18 10.27
CA PRO A 65 -9.43 18.44 11.14
C PRO A 65 -10.12 19.78 10.85
N LYS A 66 -9.47 20.70 10.12
CA LYS A 66 -10.01 22.03 9.80
C LYS A 66 -10.75 22.04 8.47
N LEU A 67 -10.11 21.52 7.43
CA LEU A 67 -10.64 21.56 6.05
C LEU A 67 -11.29 20.25 5.61
N GLY A 68 -11.04 19.14 6.31
CA GLY A 68 -11.61 17.83 5.99
C GLY A 68 -10.91 17.09 4.85
N ASN A 69 -9.93 17.71 4.18
CA ASN A 69 -9.14 17.07 3.13
C ASN A 69 -8.28 15.94 3.69
N TRP A 70 -8.10 14.88 2.91
CA TRP A 70 -7.18 13.80 3.23
C TRP A 70 -5.82 14.11 2.63
N TRP A 71 -4.83 14.36 3.46
CA TRP A 71 -3.47 14.69 3.04
C TRP A 71 -2.59 13.47 2.95
N MET A 72 -1.62 13.53 2.04
CA MET A 72 -0.54 12.54 1.93
C MET A 72 0.82 13.24 2.03
N SER A 73 1.71 12.68 2.85
CA SER A 73 3.13 13.03 2.84
C SER A 73 4.01 11.80 2.57
N PHE A 74 5.21 12.08 2.06
CA PHE A 74 6.22 11.10 1.71
C PHE A 74 7.54 11.43 2.45
N GLY A 75 8.19 10.41 2.99
CA GLY A 75 9.46 10.53 3.73
C GLY A 75 9.29 11.39 4.98
N ASP A 76 10.24 12.30 5.21
CA ASP A 76 10.29 13.20 6.37
C ASP A 76 9.27 14.35 6.26
N ASN A 77 7.98 14.02 6.27
CA ASN A 77 6.84 14.96 6.23
C ASN A 77 6.80 15.89 5.00
N THR A 78 7.36 15.45 3.87
CA THR A 78 7.19 16.21 2.62
C THR A 78 5.76 16.03 2.12
N LEU A 79 4.92 17.06 2.28
CA LEU A 79 3.56 17.10 1.72
C LEU A 79 3.62 16.86 0.22
N VAL A 80 2.89 15.86 -0.28
CA VAL A 80 2.81 15.56 -1.71
C VAL A 80 1.57 16.20 -2.32
N GLY A 81 0.45 16.10 -1.60
CA GLY A 81 -0.85 16.58 -2.05
C GLY A 81 -1.97 16.06 -1.15
N TYR A 82 -3.20 16.24 -1.61
CA TYR A 82 -4.39 15.83 -0.87
C TYR A 82 -5.54 15.39 -1.78
N TRP A 83 -6.42 14.56 -1.24
CA TRP A 83 -7.74 14.30 -1.79
C TRP A 83 -8.75 15.28 -1.16
N PRO A 84 -9.50 16.04 -1.98
CA PRO A 84 -10.55 16.95 -1.48
C PRO A 84 -11.61 16.21 -0.67
N ALA A 85 -12.10 16.87 0.40
CA ALA A 85 -13.11 16.32 1.30
C ALA A 85 -14.39 15.89 0.56
N GLU A 86 -14.76 16.60 -0.50
CA GLU A 86 -15.98 16.40 -1.29
C GLU A 86 -16.00 15.05 -2.04
N LEU A 87 -14.85 14.39 -2.17
CA LEU A 87 -14.78 13.06 -2.77
C LEU A 87 -15.36 11.98 -1.85
N PHE A 88 -15.40 12.21 -0.54
CA PHE A 88 -15.67 11.17 0.43
C PHE A 88 -17.03 11.34 1.10
N THR A 89 -17.82 10.27 1.07
CA THR A 89 -19.07 10.15 1.85
C THR A 89 -18.82 9.32 3.11
N HIS A 90 -18.29 8.10 2.96
CA HIS A 90 -18.02 7.19 4.07
C HIS A 90 -16.78 7.58 4.89
N LEU A 91 -15.79 8.21 4.23
CA LEU A 91 -14.59 8.76 4.88
C LEU A 91 -14.71 10.27 5.19
N ALA A 92 -15.93 10.83 5.12
CA ALA A 92 -16.17 12.26 5.36
C ALA A 92 -15.84 12.67 6.80
N ASN A 93 -16.08 11.77 7.76
CA ASN A 93 -15.87 12.03 9.18
C ASN A 93 -14.52 11.46 9.64
N HIS A 94 -14.36 10.15 9.55
CA HIS A 94 -13.18 9.38 9.93
C HIS A 94 -13.16 8.04 9.18
N ALA A 95 -12.02 7.35 9.18
CA ALA A 95 -11.94 5.96 8.75
C ALA A 95 -12.31 5.03 9.92
N THR A 96 -13.09 3.99 9.65
CA THR A 96 -13.40 2.93 10.62
C THR A 96 -12.54 1.68 10.42
N MET A 97 -11.80 1.61 9.33
CA MET A 97 -10.91 0.51 8.97
C MET A 97 -9.70 1.07 8.22
N VAL A 98 -8.52 0.54 8.52
CA VAL A 98 -7.27 0.86 7.82
C VAL A 98 -6.62 -0.47 7.45
N GLU A 99 -6.24 -0.59 6.18
CA GLU A 99 -5.62 -1.79 5.63
C GLU A 99 -4.26 -1.45 5.01
N TRP A 100 -3.31 -2.35 5.16
CA TRP A 100 -2.01 -2.32 4.49
C TRP A 100 -1.81 -3.66 3.80
N GLY A 101 -1.26 -3.66 2.60
CA GLY A 101 -1.01 -4.92 1.90
C GLY A 101 -0.67 -4.74 0.43
N GLY A 102 -1.01 -5.77 -0.35
CA GLY A 102 -0.85 -5.77 -1.79
C GLY A 102 -2.06 -6.44 -2.44
N GLU A 103 -2.36 -6.00 -3.66
CA GLU A 103 -3.47 -6.53 -4.45
C GLU A 103 -2.91 -7.06 -5.78
N VAL A 104 -3.42 -8.20 -6.23
CA VAL A 104 -3.10 -8.75 -7.55
C VAL A 104 -4.39 -9.08 -8.28
N VAL A 105 -4.55 -8.51 -9.47
CA VAL A 105 -5.65 -8.87 -10.37
C VAL A 105 -5.33 -10.19 -11.05
N ASN A 106 -6.20 -11.19 -10.87
CA ASN A 106 -6.12 -12.49 -11.53
C ASN A 106 -7.43 -12.80 -12.26
N THR A 107 -7.46 -12.57 -13.58
CA THR A 107 -8.65 -12.87 -14.42
C THR A 107 -8.72 -14.33 -14.87
N ARG A 108 -7.68 -15.14 -14.62
CA ARG A 108 -7.53 -16.51 -15.12
C ARG A 108 -7.83 -16.66 -16.62
N ALA A 109 -7.40 -15.68 -17.44
CA ALA A 109 -7.70 -15.64 -18.87
C ALA A 109 -7.26 -16.91 -19.65
N SER A 110 -6.23 -17.61 -19.16
CA SER A 110 -5.73 -18.88 -19.71
C SER A 110 -6.14 -20.11 -18.91
N GLY A 111 -7.09 -20.00 -17.97
CA GLY A 111 -7.49 -21.06 -17.03
C GLY A 111 -6.57 -21.22 -15.82
N GLU A 112 -5.35 -20.68 -15.88
CA GLU A 112 -4.33 -20.76 -14.84
C GLU A 112 -4.30 -19.49 -13.97
N HIS A 113 -3.73 -19.60 -12.77
CA HIS A 113 -3.45 -18.44 -11.93
C HIS A 113 -2.44 -17.50 -12.61
N THR A 114 -2.58 -16.19 -12.41
CA THR A 114 -1.61 -15.20 -12.91
C THR A 114 -0.20 -15.46 -12.39
N SER A 115 0.81 -15.23 -13.24
CA SER A 115 2.24 -15.24 -12.90
C SER A 115 2.74 -13.90 -12.35
N THR A 116 1.85 -12.94 -12.11
CA THR A 116 2.19 -11.66 -11.47
C THR A 116 2.79 -11.93 -10.10
N GLN A 117 4.01 -11.48 -9.86
CA GLN A 117 4.64 -11.56 -8.55
C GLN A 117 4.11 -10.42 -7.66
N MET A 118 3.80 -10.73 -6.40
CA MET A 118 3.49 -9.71 -5.38
C MET A 118 4.76 -9.36 -4.60
N GLY A 119 5.04 -8.07 -4.45
CA GLY A 119 6.25 -7.59 -3.80
C GLY A 119 7.50 -8.04 -4.55
N SER A 120 8.41 -8.73 -3.86
CA SER A 120 9.61 -9.33 -4.44
C SER A 120 9.38 -10.69 -5.13
N GLY A 121 8.15 -11.24 -5.06
CA GLY A 121 7.84 -12.59 -5.53
C GLY A 121 8.18 -13.70 -4.54
N HIS A 122 8.78 -13.37 -3.40
CA HIS A 122 9.05 -14.31 -2.30
C HIS A 122 7.88 -14.38 -1.32
N PHE A 123 7.68 -15.54 -0.69
CA PHE A 123 6.71 -15.70 0.38
C PHE A 123 7.17 -15.00 1.66
N ALA A 124 6.22 -14.61 2.50
CA ALA A 124 6.43 -13.93 3.77
C ALA A 124 7.40 -14.68 4.72
N ASP A 125 7.44 -16.01 4.64
CA ASP A 125 8.33 -16.84 5.46
C ASP A 125 9.82 -16.68 5.13
N ASP A 126 10.15 -16.17 3.94
CA ASP A 126 11.54 -15.88 3.57
C ASP A 126 12.12 -14.68 4.33
N GLY A 127 11.26 -13.81 4.90
CA GLY A 127 11.65 -12.76 5.83
C GLY A 127 12.53 -11.64 5.26
N PHE A 128 13.21 -10.92 6.15
CA PHE A 128 14.01 -9.74 5.80
C PHE A 128 15.09 -10.06 4.75
N GLY A 129 15.26 -9.15 3.80
CA GLY A 129 16.22 -9.32 2.71
C GLY A 129 15.65 -10.11 1.52
N LYS A 130 14.50 -10.75 1.66
CA LYS A 130 13.89 -11.55 0.58
C LYS A 130 12.44 -11.16 0.34
N ALA A 131 11.59 -11.24 1.36
CA ALA A 131 10.18 -10.88 1.28
C ALA A 131 9.98 -9.34 1.37
N SER A 132 8.92 -8.85 0.73
CA SER A 132 8.48 -7.47 0.92
C SER A 132 7.84 -7.29 2.30
N TYR A 133 7.89 -6.08 2.84
CA TYR A 133 7.38 -5.81 4.18
C TYR A 133 6.75 -4.41 4.31
N PHE A 134 5.85 -4.30 5.26
CA PHE A 134 5.50 -3.04 5.91
C PHE A 134 5.94 -3.10 7.36
N ARG A 135 6.46 -2.00 7.90
CA ARG A 135 6.92 -1.88 9.29
C ARG A 135 6.52 -0.54 9.87
N ASN A 136 6.64 -0.40 11.19
CA ASN A 136 6.23 0.80 11.93
C ASN A 136 4.79 1.19 11.57
N LEU A 137 3.87 0.23 11.66
CA LEU A 137 2.47 0.48 11.36
C LEU A 137 1.85 1.38 12.43
N GLU A 138 1.31 2.52 12.00
CA GLU A 138 0.68 3.51 12.85
C GLU A 138 -0.58 4.07 12.17
N ILE A 139 -1.51 4.57 12.99
CA ILE A 139 -2.70 5.28 12.55
C ILE A 139 -2.70 6.69 13.13
N VAL A 140 -3.36 7.62 12.45
CA VAL A 140 -3.66 8.94 13.03
C VAL A 140 -4.98 8.85 13.78
N ASP A 141 -4.94 9.08 15.09
CA ASP A 141 -6.09 8.95 15.99
C ASP A 141 -6.94 10.24 16.01
N ALA A 142 -8.05 10.22 16.76
CA ALA A 142 -9.04 11.30 16.81
C ALA A 142 -8.49 12.63 17.32
N ASP A 143 -7.41 12.62 18.11
CA ASP A 143 -6.70 13.82 18.55
C ASP A 143 -5.63 14.30 17.56
N ASN A 144 -5.57 13.66 16.38
CA ASN A 144 -4.62 13.91 15.29
C ASN A 144 -3.16 13.62 15.69
N SER A 145 -2.95 12.69 16.63
CA SER A 145 -1.64 12.12 16.99
C SER A 145 -1.42 10.76 16.31
N LEU A 146 -0.15 10.34 16.21
CA LEU A 146 0.22 9.01 15.72
C LEU A 146 0.13 7.99 16.85
N SER A 147 -0.59 6.91 16.59
CA SER A 147 -0.78 5.77 17.48
C SER A 147 -0.30 4.49 16.80
N SER A 148 0.68 3.82 17.39
CA SER A 148 1.18 2.55 16.84
C SER A 148 0.14 1.44 16.99
N VAL A 149 -0.07 0.66 15.93
CA VAL A 149 -1.03 -0.47 15.97
C VAL A 149 -0.39 -1.68 16.67
N HIS A 150 -1.16 -2.47 17.41
CA HIS A 150 -0.65 -3.64 18.15
C HIS A 150 -1.32 -4.94 17.71
N ASP A 151 -2.64 -4.92 17.48
CA ASP A 151 -3.42 -6.10 17.11
C ASP A 151 -3.93 -5.99 15.66
N ILE A 152 -3.11 -6.43 14.70
CA ILE A 152 -3.51 -6.49 13.29
C ILE A 152 -4.05 -7.88 12.92
N SER A 153 -5.12 -7.90 12.13
CA SER A 153 -5.60 -9.12 11.47
C SER A 153 -4.94 -9.25 10.10
N THR A 154 -4.58 -10.48 9.72
CA THR A 154 -4.01 -10.77 8.40
C THR A 154 -4.99 -11.56 7.54
N LEU A 155 -5.10 -11.23 6.26
CA LEU A 155 -5.91 -11.94 5.28
C LEU A 155 -5.10 -12.23 4.02
N ALA A 156 -5.20 -13.46 3.50
CA ALA A 156 -4.72 -13.83 2.18
C ALA A 156 -5.72 -14.80 1.55
N GLU A 157 -6.21 -14.50 0.35
CA GLU A 157 -7.25 -15.30 -0.32
C GLU A 157 -6.78 -16.71 -0.68
N ASN A 158 -5.53 -16.84 -1.13
CA ASN A 158 -4.90 -18.11 -1.41
C ASN A 158 -3.43 -18.10 -0.99
N THR A 159 -3.17 -18.66 0.18
CA THR A 159 -1.84 -18.68 0.83
C THR A 159 -0.78 -19.44 0.03
N ASN A 160 -1.17 -20.32 -0.89
CA ASN A 160 -0.21 -21.01 -1.76
C ASN A 160 0.23 -20.15 -2.95
N CYS A 161 -0.49 -19.07 -3.27
CA CYS A 161 -0.15 -18.13 -4.34
C CYS A 161 0.60 -16.90 -3.79
N TYR A 162 0.05 -16.34 -2.72
CA TYR A 162 0.63 -15.22 -1.96
C TYR A 162 0.29 -15.41 -0.49
N ASN A 163 1.22 -15.13 0.41
CA ASN A 163 0.97 -15.20 1.84
C ASN A 163 1.43 -13.93 2.57
N ILE A 164 1.03 -13.84 3.83
CA ILE A 164 1.28 -12.72 4.73
C ILE A 164 1.58 -13.28 6.12
N LYS A 165 2.51 -12.62 6.83
CA LYS A 165 2.90 -13.03 8.17
C LYS A 165 3.24 -11.80 9.01
N SER A 166 2.42 -11.51 10.01
CA SER A 166 2.65 -10.42 10.95
C SER A 166 3.56 -10.83 12.11
N SER A 167 4.27 -9.85 12.66
CA SER A 167 5.08 -9.99 13.86
C SER A 167 5.29 -8.63 14.52
N TYR A 168 5.96 -8.63 15.67
CA TYR A 168 6.27 -7.43 16.43
C TYR A 168 7.68 -7.53 17.01
N ASN A 169 8.41 -6.42 16.96
CA ASN A 169 9.61 -6.23 17.77
C ASN A 169 9.87 -4.74 18.03
N ASN A 170 10.70 -4.42 19.03
CA ASN A 170 10.97 -3.04 19.44
C ASN A 170 11.66 -2.17 18.38
N LEU A 171 12.27 -2.76 17.35
CA LEU A 171 12.96 -2.03 16.29
C LEU A 171 12.04 -1.69 15.11
N TRP A 172 11.04 -2.52 14.85
CA TRP A 172 10.16 -2.43 13.68
C TRP A 172 8.70 -2.13 14.04
N GLY A 173 8.41 -2.01 15.34
CA GLY A 173 7.05 -1.95 15.85
C GLY A 173 6.25 -3.18 15.42
N THR A 174 4.97 -2.99 15.13
CA THR A 174 4.16 -3.98 14.42
C THR A 174 4.49 -3.92 12.94
N TYR A 175 4.74 -5.09 12.35
CA TYR A 175 5.13 -5.23 10.95
C TYR A 175 4.61 -6.54 10.38
N PHE A 176 4.64 -6.65 9.06
CA PHE A 176 4.40 -7.93 8.39
C PHE A 176 5.25 -8.09 7.14
N TYR A 177 5.59 -9.34 6.84
CA TYR A 177 6.06 -9.73 5.51
C TYR A 177 4.90 -10.17 4.65
N TYR A 178 4.98 -9.93 3.36
CA TYR A 178 3.99 -10.34 2.38
C TYR A 178 4.63 -10.58 1.01
N GLY A 179 3.97 -11.40 0.19
CA GLY A 179 4.36 -11.60 -1.19
C GLY A 179 4.08 -13.01 -1.68
N GLY A 180 4.60 -13.31 -2.86
CA GLY A 180 4.53 -14.63 -3.45
C GLY A 180 4.67 -14.59 -4.96
N PRO A 181 4.97 -15.73 -5.58
CA PRO A 181 5.26 -15.80 -7.01
C PRO A 181 4.00 -15.76 -7.88
N GLY A 182 2.80 -15.87 -7.27
CA GLY A 182 1.57 -16.11 -8.02
C GLY A 182 1.55 -17.54 -8.53
N ASN A 183 1.68 -17.73 -9.84
CA ASN A 183 1.64 -19.05 -10.47
C ASN A 183 2.84 -19.92 -10.07
N ASN A 184 2.56 -20.99 -9.32
CA ASN A 184 3.52 -22.00 -8.89
C ASN A 184 2.77 -23.34 -8.66
N PRO A 185 3.47 -24.50 -8.57
CA PRO A 185 2.81 -25.81 -8.46
C PRO A 185 1.82 -25.99 -7.30
N GLN A 186 1.94 -25.20 -6.23
CA GLN A 186 1.06 -25.24 -5.06
C GLN A 186 -0.11 -24.26 -5.20
N CYS A 187 0.00 -23.25 -6.07
CA CYS A 187 -1.03 -22.27 -6.38
C CYS A 187 -1.97 -22.79 -7.47
N ARG A 188 -3.21 -23.11 -7.08
CA ARG A 188 -4.27 -23.57 -7.99
C ARG A 188 -5.45 -22.61 -7.99
#